data_AF-A0A352UL38-F1
#
_entry.id   AF-A0A352UL38-F1
#
_cell.length_a   1.000
_cell.length_b   1.000
_cell.length_c   1.000
_cell.angle_alpha   90.00
_cell.angle_beta   90.00
_cell.angle_gamma   90.00
#
_symmetry.space_group_name_H-M   'P 1'
#
loop_
_entity.id
_entity.type
_entity.pdbx_description
1 polymer ?
#
loop_
_entity_poly.entity_id
_entity_poly.type
_entity_poly.pdbx_seq_one_letter_code
_entity_poly.pdbx_strand_id
1 'polypeptide(L)'
;MKKRMLAGALCLVLTLSASLSLSGCSTAAQAIDLMDGVSAGDVIGDIELTGSEDRAIADFAVQLFKNSGPESKNTLVSPFSVLCALAMTANGAGGDTLAQMQ
;
A
#
# COMPACT_ATOMS: atom_id res chain seq x y z
N MET A 1 27.95 -3.17 -53.55
CA MET A 1 27.36 -1.96 -52.95
C MET A 1 25.96 -2.20 -52.36
N LYS A 2 25.02 -2.83 -53.10
CA LYS A 2 23.64 -3.12 -52.63
C LYS A 2 23.53 -3.90 -51.30
N LYS A 3 24.36 -4.93 -51.07
CA LYS A 3 24.37 -5.70 -49.81
C LYS A 3 24.86 -4.89 -48.60
N ARG A 4 25.76 -3.92 -48.81
CA ARG A 4 26.27 -3.03 -47.75
C ARG A 4 25.25 -1.95 -47.37
N MET A 5 24.48 -1.47 -48.36
CA MET A 5 23.35 -0.55 -48.12
C MET A 5 22.19 -1.25 -47.40
N LEU A 6 21.89 -2.51 -47.74
CA LEU A 6 20.85 -3.30 -47.08
C LEU A 6 21.19 -3.59 -45.61
N ALA A 7 22.46 -3.91 -45.32
CA ALA A 7 22.94 -4.11 -43.95
C ALA A 7 22.89 -2.80 -43.12
N GLY A 8 23.22 -1.67 -43.73
CA GLY A 8 23.11 -0.35 -43.07
C GLY A 8 21.67 0.02 -42.73
N ALA A 9 20.73 -0.22 -43.65
CA ALA A 9 19.30 0.01 -43.42
C ALA A 9 18.74 -0.89 -42.31
N LEU A 10 19.12 -2.17 -42.28
CA LEU A 10 18.69 -3.11 -41.24
C LEU A 10 19.21 -2.72 -39.85
N CYS A 11 20.47 -2.26 -39.78
CA CYS A 11 21.08 -1.82 -38.53
C CYS A 11 20.39 -0.56 -37.98
N LEU A 12 20.05 0.40 -38.86
CA LEU A 12 19.33 1.62 -38.48
C LEU A 12 17.92 1.32 -37.95
N VAL A 13 17.20 0.37 -38.58
CA VAL A 13 15.87 -0.07 -38.13
C VAL A 13 15.96 -0.74 -36.76
N LEU A 14 16.95 -1.59 -36.52
CA LEU A 14 17.16 -2.25 -35.22
C LEU A 14 17.47 -1.24 -34.10
N THR A 15 18.32 -0.24 -34.37
CA THR A 15 18.64 0.81 -33.38
C THR A 15 17.44 1.69 -33.07
N LEU A 16 16.62 2.02 -34.08
CA LEU A 16 15.42 2.84 -33.87
C LEU A 16 14.38 2.05 -33.06
N SER A 17 14.18 0.77 -33.37
CA SER A 17 13.27 -0.12 -32.62
C SER A 17 13.62 -0.19 -31.13
N ALA A 18 14.91 -0.33 -30.81
CA ALA A 18 15.38 -0.40 -29.43
C ALA A 18 15.18 0.90 -28.65
N SER A 19 15.23 2.06 -29.32
CA SER A 19 15.02 3.36 -28.67
C SER A 19 13.57 3.62 -28.27
N LEU A 20 12.58 3.12 -29.01
CA LEU A 20 11.15 3.28 -28.65
C LEU A 20 10.76 2.43 -27.43
N SER A 21 11.42 1.29 -27.21
CA SER A 21 11.16 0.40 -26.07
C SER A 21 11.60 0.97 -24.71
N LEU A 22 12.36 2.07 -24.69
CA LEU A 22 12.88 2.68 -23.46
C LEU A 22 12.05 3.88 -22.95
N SER A 23 10.89 4.14 -23.56
CA SER A 23 9.99 5.25 -23.17
C SER A 23 9.33 5.08 -21.80
N GLY A 24 9.53 3.95 -21.12
CA GLY A 24 8.99 3.68 -19.78
C GLY A 24 9.92 4.04 -18.61
N CYS A 25 11.15 4.49 -18.87
CA CYS A 25 12.15 4.74 -17.82
C CYS A 25 12.33 6.24 -17.45
N SER A 26 11.59 7.15 -18.08
CA SER A 26 11.71 8.59 -17.81
C SER A 26 10.67 9.13 -16.82
N THR A 27 9.59 8.41 -16.56
CA THR A 27 8.58 8.85 -15.58
C THR A 27 8.97 8.36 -14.20
N ALA A 28 9.47 9.27 -13.37
CA ALA A 28 9.50 9.07 -11.92
C ALA A 28 8.05 8.88 -11.46
N ALA A 29 7.65 7.63 -11.21
CA ALA A 29 6.33 7.32 -10.68
C ALA A 29 6.23 7.98 -9.30
N GLN A 30 5.52 9.10 -9.22
CA GLN A 30 5.20 9.74 -7.95
C GLN A 30 3.85 9.21 -7.47
N ALA A 31 3.75 8.97 -6.16
CA ALA A 31 2.49 8.64 -5.55
C ALA A 31 1.53 9.84 -5.68
N ILE A 32 0.28 9.55 -6.03
CA ILE A 32 -0.80 10.54 -6.03
C ILE A 32 -1.51 10.41 -4.69
N ASP A 33 -1.73 11.53 -4.00
CA ASP A 33 -2.57 11.56 -2.81
C ASP A 33 -4.04 11.47 -3.22
N LEU A 34 -4.68 10.34 -2.92
CA LEU A 34 -6.11 10.13 -3.22
C LEU A 34 -7.04 10.91 -2.29
N MET A 35 -6.51 11.49 -1.22
CA MET A 35 -7.25 12.36 -0.31
C MET A 35 -7.18 13.83 -0.71
N ASP A 36 -6.40 14.19 -1.74
CA ASP A 36 -6.36 15.56 -2.26
C ASP A 36 -7.76 15.99 -2.76
N GLY A 37 -8.22 17.15 -2.27
CA GLY A 37 -9.57 17.65 -2.52
C GLY A 37 -10.69 16.98 -1.70
N VAL A 38 -10.40 15.96 -0.88
CA VAL A 38 -11.39 15.38 0.05
C VAL A 38 -11.38 16.18 1.36
N SER A 39 -12.53 16.75 1.72
CA SER A 39 -12.71 17.48 2.99
C SER A 39 -13.39 16.58 4.03
N ALA A 40 -12.94 16.67 5.28
CA ALA A 40 -13.57 15.96 6.38
C ALA A 40 -15.04 16.41 6.55
N GLY A 41 -15.94 15.44 6.69
CA GLY A 41 -17.32 15.71 7.07
C GLY A 41 -17.46 15.94 8.57
N ASP A 42 -18.65 16.39 8.99
CA ASP A 42 -18.98 16.51 10.40
C ASP A 42 -19.00 15.13 11.07
N VAL A 43 -18.30 14.99 12.19
CA VAL A 43 -18.32 13.77 13.02
C VAL A 43 -19.40 13.94 14.08
N ILE A 44 -20.38 13.03 14.08
CA ILE A 44 -21.48 13.05 15.06
C ILE A 44 -21.07 12.23 16.29
N GLY A 45 -20.88 12.92 17.41
CA GLY A 45 -20.69 12.33 18.74
C GLY A 45 -19.25 12.32 19.22
N ASP A 46 -19.08 12.34 20.55
CA ASP A 46 -17.82 12.06 21.22
C ASP A 46 -17.82 10.57 21.55
N ILE A 47 -16.84 9.82 21.05
CA ILE A 47 -16.70 8.39 21.36
C ILE A 47 -15.81 8.28 22.58
N GLU A 48 -16.43 8.13 23.74
CA GLU A 48 -15.72 7.78 24.97
C GLU A 48 -15.49 6.26 24.96
N LEU A 49 -14.22 5.85 25.01
CA LEU A 49 -13.87 4.44 25.21
C LEU A 49 -14.09 4.15 26.70
N THR A 50 -15.28 3.67 27.05
CA THR A 50 -15.63 3.34 28.44
C THR A 50 -16.20 1.94 28.52
N GLY A 51 -15.45 1.02 29.14
CA GLY A 51 -15.96 -0.31 29.47
C GLY A 51 -15.30 -1.43 28.67
N SER A 52 -16.09 -2.15 27.87
CA SER A 52 -15.64 -3.38 27.20
C SER A 52 -14.67 -3.15 26.03
N GLU A 53 -14.72 -1.98 25.41
CA GLU A 53 -13.89 -1.58 24.27
C GLU A 53 -12.41 -1.50 24.67
N ASP A 54 -12.11 -0.97 25.85
CA ASP A 54 -10.74 -0.88 26.39
C ASP A 54 -10.09 -2.25 26.50
N ARG A 55 -10.88 -3.24 26.94
CA ARG A 55 -10.39 -4.61 27.10
C ARG A 55 -10.16 -5.28 25.74
N ALA A 56 -11.01 -5.03 24.76
CA ALA A 56 -10.83 -5.53 23.40
C ALA A 56 -9.57 -4.93 22.74
N ILE A 57 -9.34 -3.63 22.89
CA ILE A 57 -8.13 -2.95 22.39
C ILE A 57 -6.86 -3.50 23.07
N ALA A 58 -6.91 -3.70 24.39
CA ALA A 58 -5.80 -4.28 25.13
C ALA A 58 -5.51 -5.74 24.72
N ASP A 59 -6.56 -6.55 24.52
CA ASP A 59 -6.41 -7.93 24.07
C ASP A 59 -5.81 -8.00 22.66
N PHE A 60 -6.32 -7.19 21.73
CA PHE A 60 -5.74 -7.04 20.39
C PHE A 60 -4.25 -6.67 20.47
N ALA A 61 -3.88 -5.70 21.31
CA ALA A 61 -2.51 -5.26 21.48
C ALA A 61 -1.58 -6.39 21.97
N VAL A 62 -2.02 -7.16 22.96
CA VAL A 62 -1.26 -8.31 23.50
C VAL A 62 -1.14 -9.41 22.45
N GLN A 63 -2.22 -9.74 21.75
CA GLN A 63 -2.20 -10.76 20.69
C GLN A 63 -1.29 -10.34 19.53
N LEU A 64 -1.37 -9.08 19.09
CA LEU A 64 -0.49 -8.56 18.06
C LEU A 64 0.98 -8.67 18.48
N PHE A 65 1.32 -8.25 19.70
CA PHE A 65 2.70 -8.31 20.18
C PHE A 65 3.24 -9.74 20.25
N LYS A 66 2.45 -10.69 20.79
CA LYS A 66 2.83 -12.11 20.86
C LYS A 66 3.11 -12.72 19.48
N ASN A 67 2.42 -12.23 18.45
CA ASN A 67 2.58 -12.71 17.07
C ASN A 67 3.50 -11.81 16.23
N SER A 68 4.14 -10.80 16.82
CA SER A 68 5.01 -9.86 16.11
C SER A 68 6.49 -10.22 16.26
N GLY A 69 7.11 -10.60 15.14
CA GLY A 69 8.56 -10.79 15.04
C GLY A 69 9.10 -12.09 15.67
N PRO A 70 10.36 -12.45 15.37
CA PRO A 70 11.00 -13.64 15.93
C PRO A 70 11.45 -13.42 17.38
N GLU A 71 11.29 -14.45 18.23
CA GLU A 71 11.64 -14.40 19.68
C GLU A 71 13.09 -13.98 19.97
N SER A 72 14.00 -14.15 19.00
CA SER A 72 15.44 -13.90 19.16
C SER A 72 15.88 -12.47 18.83
N LYS A 73 14.96 -11.57 18.49
CA LYS A 73 15.25 -10.17 18.13
C LYS A 73 14.41 -9.20 18.95
N ASN A 74 14.92 -7.98 19.09
CA ASN A 74 14.15 -6.91 19.69
C ASN A 74 13.01 -6.53 18.73
N THR A 75 11.78 -6.61 19.23
CA THR A 75 10.58 -6.20 18.49
C THR A 75 9.99 -4.95 19.12
N LEU A 76 9.67 -3.96 18.28
CA LEU A 76 8.84 -2.82 18.63
C LEU A 76 7.67 -2.78 17.64
N VAL A 77 6.45 -2.73 18.16
CA VAL A 77 5.21 -2.58 17.38
C VAL A 77 4.31 -1.59 18.10
N SER A 78 3.55 -0.80 17.35
CA SER A 78 2.52 0.09 17.87
C SER A 78 1.14 -0.49 17.56
N PRO A 79 0.48 -1.17 18.52
CA PRO A 79 -0.85 -1.74 18.29
C PRO A 79 -1.89 -0.69 17.93
N PHE A 80 -1.79 0.51 18.52
CA PHE A 80 -2.69 1.61 18.22
C PHE A 80 -2.63 2.00 16.74
N SER A 81 -1.41 2.15 16.18
CA SER A 81 -1.24 2.48 14.76
C SER A 81 -1.81 1.39 13.84
N VAL A 82 -1.62 0.12 14.20
CA VAL A 82 -2.15 -1.02 13.42
C VAL A 82 -3.66 -1.06 13.50
N LEU A 83 -4.24 -0.86 14.68
CA LEU A 83 -5.68 -0.82 14.88
C LEU A 83 -6.32 0.29 14.04
N CYS A 84 -5.78 1.51 14.05
CA CYS A 84 -6.29 2.60 13.21
C CYS A 84 -6.23 2.24 11.72
N ALA A 85 -5.13 1.65 11.25
CA ALA A 85 -4.98 1.25 9.85
C ALA A 85 -6.00 0.16 9.46
N LEU A 86 -6.19 -0.86 10.30
CA LEU A 86 -7.16 -1.92 10.06
C LEU A 86 -8.60 -1.42 10.13
N ALA A 87 -8.93 -0.56 11.09
CA ALA A 87 -10.26 0.04 11.22
C ALA A 87 -10.62 0.88 9.98
N MET A 88 -9.69 1.72 9.50
CA MET A 88 -9.88 2.46 8.24
C MET A 88 -10.06 1.51 7.06
N THR A 89 -9.29 0.43 7.00
CA THR A 89 -9.37 -0.58 5.92
C THR A 89 -10.69 -1.36 5.96
N ALA A 90 -11.21 -1.68 7.14
CA ALA A 90 -12.46 -2.43 7.31
C ALA A 90 -13.66 -1.71 6.68
N ASN A 91 -13.65 -0.37 6.64
CA ASN A 91 -14.69 0.43 5.97
C ASN A 91 -14.81 0.13 4.47
N GLY A 92 -13.75 -0.38 3.83
CA GLY A 92 -13.75 -0.81 2.43
C GLY A 92 -13.92 -2.32 2.20
N ALA A 93 -13.97 -3.12 3.26
CA ALA A 93 -14.08 -4.58 3.18
C ALA A 93 -15.55 -5.04 3.06
N GLY A 94 -15.76 -6.25 2.52
CA GLY A 94 -17.10 -6.84 2.39
C GLY A 94 -17.09 -8.37 2.56
N GLY A 95 -18.27 -8.93 2.82
CA GLY A 95 -18.47 -10.37 3.00
C GLY A 95 -17.56 -10.97 4.09
N ASP A 96 -16.97 -12.13 3.78
CA ASP A 96 -16.09 -12.85 4.71
C ASP A 96 -14.86 -12.05 5.13
N THR A 97 -14.37 -11.13 4.29
CA THR A 97 -13.21 -10.29 4.64
C THR A 97 -13.55 -9.33 5.77
N LEU A 98 -14.72 -8.68 5.71
CA LEU A 98 -15.18 -7.81 6.79
C LEU A 98 -15.41 -8.61 8.07
N ALA A 99 -16.02 -9.80 7.96
CA ALA A 99 -16.31 -10.65 9.12
C ALA A 99 -15.03 -11.13 9.84
N GLN A 100 -13.91 -11.31 9.13
CA GLN A 100 -12.63 -11.68 9.74
C GLN A 100 -11.92 -10.49 10.41
N MET A 101 -12.28 -9.26 10.06
CA MET A 101 -11.69 -8.04 10.64
C MET A 101 -12.41 -7.58 11.92
N GLN A 102 -13.60 -8.10 12.22
CA GLN A 102 -14.45 -7.76 13.37
C GLN A 102 -14.33 -8.81 14.48
#